data_AF-A0A497M7G9-F1
#
_entry.id   AF-A0A497M7G9-F1
#
_cell.length_a   1.000
_cell.length_b   1.000
_cell.length_c   1.000
_cell.angle_alpha   90.00
_cell.angle_beta   90.00
_cell.angle_gamma   90.00
#
_symmetry.space_group_name_H-M   'P 1'
#
loop_
_entity.id
_entity.type
_entity.pdbx_description
1 polymer ?
#
loop_
_entity_poly.entity_id
_entity_poly.type
_entity_poly.pdbx_seq_one_letter_code
_entity_poly.pdbx_strand_id
1 'polypeptide(L)' 'VVKESLIPQGVKSVYEIVINGVNLAKVKEALGAGIKAAAKVPGVVQITSANYGGKLGPYKLYLKEALE' A
#
# COMPACT_ATOMS: atom_id res chain seq x y z
N VAL A 1 2.87 -19.73 -14.24
CA VAL A 1 2.40 -18.32 -14.35
C VAL A 1 0.90 -18.32 -14.08
N VAL A 2 0.42 -17.49 -13.15
CA VAL A 2 -1.03 -17.30 -12.92
C VAL A 2 -1.55 -16.33 -13.98
N LYS A 3 -2.58 -16.72 -14.73
CA LYS A 3 -3.05 -16.02 -15.94
C LYS A 3 -3.45 -14.55 -15.68
N GLU A 4 -3.92 -14.25 -14.47
CA GLU A 4 -4.38 -12.91 -14.06
C GLU A 4 -3.50 -12.33 -12.93
N SER A 5 -2.23 -12.73 -12.90
CA SER A 5 -1.27 -12.21 -11.94
C SER A 5 -1.15 -10.69 -12.06
N LEU A 6 -1.30 -9.99 -10.93
CA LEU A 6 -1.02 -8.55 -10.83
C LEU A 6 0.46 -8.24 -10.56
N ILE A 7 1.31 -9.25 -10.45
CA ILE A 7 2.76 -9.07 -10.24
C ILE A 7 3.39 -8.53 -11.53
N PRO A 8 3.99 -7.31 -11.50
CA PRO A 8 4.67 -6.77 -12.66
C PRO A 8 5.86 -7.64 -13.09
N GLN A 9 6.21 -7.58 -14.37
CA GLN A 9 7.37 -8.29 -14.88
C GLN A 9 8.65 -7.88 -14.13
N GLY A 10 9.45 -8.86 -13.72
CA GLY A 10 10.72 -8.65 -13.00
C GLY A 10 10.60 -8.54 -11.48
N VAL A 11 9.38 -8.41 -10.93
CA VAL A 11 9.16 -8.45 -9.48
C VAL A 11 9.20 -9.89 -8.99
N LYS A 12 10.06 -10.17 -8.00
CA LYS A 12 10.27 -11.52 -7.45
C LYS A 12 9.68 -11.73 -6.07
N SER A 13 9.25 -10.66 -5.39
CA SER A 13 8.74 -10.71 -4.02
C SER A 13 7.78 -9.54 -3.79
N VAL A 14 6.80 -9.77 -2.92
CA VAL A 14 5.85 -8.77 -2.43
C VAL A 14 5.71 -8.96 -0.93
N TYR A 15 5.69 -7.85 -0.19
CA TYR A 15 5.37 -7.81 1.23
C TYR A 15 4.16 -6.90 1.44
N GLU A 16 3.36 -7.24 2.44
CA GLU A 16 2.23 -6.43 2.89
C GLU A 16 2.50 -5.92 4.31
N ILE A 17 2.26 -4.63 4.52
CA ILE A 17 2.35 -3.97 5.82
C ILE A 17 0.94 -3.54 6.22
N VAL A 18 0.38 -4.19 7.24
CA VAL A 18 -0.94 -3.88 7.78
C VAL A 18 -0.79 -2.89 8.94
N ILE A 19 -1.60 -1.84 8.95
CA ILE A 19 -1.53 -0.76 9.94
C ILE A 19 -2.89 -0.61 10.62
N ASN A 20 -2.91 -0.79 11.94
CA ASN A 20 -4.01 -0.38 12.81
C ASN A 20 -3.64 0.90 13.54
N GLY A 21 -4.62 1.72 13.89
CA GLY A 21 -4.38 2.96 14.62
C GLY A 21 -5.60 3.39 15.42
N VAL A 22 -5.37 4.30 16.38
CA VAL A 22 -6.41 4.84 17.26
C VAL A 22 -7.41 5.74 16.53
N ASN A 23 -7.06 6.26 15.36
CA ASN A 23 -7.94 7.01 14.47
C ASN A 23 -7.40 7.02 13.03
N LEU A 24 -8.24 7.46 12.09
CA LEU A 24 -7.91 7.47 10.65
C LEU A 24 -6.74 8.39 10.31
N ALA A 25 -6.61 9.53 10.99
CA ALA A 25 -5.52 10.48 10.75
C ALA A 25 -4.16 9.85 11.05
N LYS A 26 -4.05 9.10 12.15
CA LYS A 26 -2.82 8.38 12.52
C LYS A 26 -2.49 7.22 11.59
N VAL A 27 -3.50 6.51 11.08
CA VAL A 27 -3.28 5.49 10.05
C VAL A 27 -2.77 6.13 8.74
N LYS A 28 -3.36 7.27 8.32
CA LYS A 28 -2.95 8.00 7.12
C LYS A 28 -1.51 8.52 7.24
N GLU A 29 -1.14 9.09 8.39
CA GLU A 29 0.22 9.54 8.71
C GLU A 29 1.22 8.38 8.63
N ALA A 30 0.91 7.24 9.27
CA ALA A 30 1.75 6.05 9.25
C ALA A 30 1.91 5.46 7.84
N LEU A 31 0.83 5.42 7.05
CA LEU A 31 0.85 4.97 5.67
C LEU A 31 1.78 5.84 4.82
N GLY A 32 1.65 7.17 4.92
CA GLY A 32 2.50 8.12 4.20
C GLY A 32 3.98 7.98 4.56
N ALA A 33 4.29 7.89 5.85
CA ALA A 33 5.65 7.71 6.34
C ALA A 33 6.27 6.39 5.86
N GLY A 34 5.50 5.29 5.94
CA GLY A 34 5.92 3.97 5.49
C GLY A 34 6.22 3.93 3.98
N ILE A 35 5.35 4.54 3.17
CA ILE A 35 5.54 4.63 1.71
C ILE A 35 6.79 5.43 1.38
N LYS A 36 6.96 6.61 2.00
CA LYS A 36 8.15 7.48 1.78
C LYS A 36 9.45 6.79 2.19
N ALA A 37 9.42 5.95 3.22
CA ALA A 37 10.58 5.15 3.64
C ALA A 37 10.86 3.99 2.68
N ALA A 38 9.84 3.20 2.32
CA ALA A 38 9.97 2.06 1.42
C ALA A 38 10.46 2.49 0.02
N ALA A 39 9.95 3.61 -0.51
CA ALA A 39 10.34 4.12 -1.82
C ALA A 39 11.83 4.51 -1.93
N LYS A 40 12.53 4.68 -0.81
CA LYS A 40 13.97 4.98 -0.78
C LYS A 40 14.84 3.72 -0.80
N VAL A 41 14.26 2.53 -0.64
CA VAL A 41 15.00 1.27 -0.59
C VAL A 41 15.34 0.82 -2.02
N PRO A 42 16.63 0.60 -2.36
CA PRO A 42 17.02 0.12 -3.68
C PRO A 42 16.33 -1.20 -4.04
N GLY A 43 15.77 -1.27 -5.25
CA GLY A 43 15.08 -2.46 -5.76
C GLY A 43 13.58 -2.51 -5.46
N VAL A 44 13.01 -1.54 -4.73
CA VAL A 44 11.56 -1.36 -4.66
C VAL A 44 11.05 -0.85 -6.01
N VAL A 45 10.20 -1.65 -6.65
CA VAL A 45 9.68 -1.36 -8.00
C VAL A 45 8.34 -0.63 -7.96
N GLN A 46 7.47 -1.02 -7.03
CA GLN A 46 6.10 -0.51 -6.97
C GLN A 46 5.57 -0.57 -5.54
N ILE A 47 4.73 0.40 -5.19
CA ILE A 47 3.91 0.41 -3.98
C ILE A 47 2.44 0.45 -4.41
N THR A 48 1.63 -0.40 -3.81
CA THR A 48 0.18 -0.49 -4.07
C THR A 48 -0.56 -0.84 -2.77
N SER A 49 -1.88 -0.98 -2.84
CA SER A 49 -2.75 -1.36 -1.73
C SER A 49 -3.80 -2.39 -2.16
N ALA A 50 -4.09 -3.36 -1.29
CA ALA A 50 -5.24 -4.23 -1.45
C ALA A 50 -6.54 -3.51 -1.04
N ASN A 51 -7.64 -3.81 -1.71
CA ASN A 51 -8.97 -3.33 -1.34
C ASN A 51 -10.06 -4.29 -1.84
N TYR A 52 -11.27 -4.15 -1.29
CA TYR A 52 -12.44 -4.97 -1.64
C TYR A 52 -13.46 -4.18 -2.49
N GLY A 53 -12.98 -3.37 -3.44
CA GLY A 53 -13.82 -2.54 -4.31
C GLY A 53 -14.64 -1.48 -3.56
N GLY A 54 -14.23 -1.14 -2.33
CA GLY A 54 -14.93 -0.18 -1.48
C GLY A 54 -16.28 -0.66 -0.92
N LYS A 55 -16.52 -1.98 -0.93
CA LYS A 55 -17.80 -2.59 -0.51
C LYS A 55 -17.79 -3.24 0.89
N LEU A 56 -16.62 -3.41 1.50
CA LEU A 56 -16.46 -4.14 2.76
C LEU A 56 -16.14 -3.22 3.95
N GLY A 57 -15.11 -2.39 3.82
CA GLY A 57 -14.66 -1.50 4.90
C GLY A 57 -15.33 -0.13 4.85
N PRO A 58 -15.55 0.52 6.00
CA PRO A 58 -16.14 1.86 6.07
C PRO A 58 -15.16 2.97 5.66
N TYR A 59 -13.86 2.68 5.62
CA TYR A 59 -12.81 3.65 5.31
C TYR A 59 -12.16 3.38 3.95
N LYS A 60 -11.83 4.47 3.24
CA LYS A 60 -11.06 4.45 2.00
C LYS A 60 -9.88 5.39 2.18
N LEU A 61 -8.67 4.83 2.20
CA LEU A 61 -7.42 5.58 2.31
C LEU A 61 -6.73 5.55 0.94
N TYR A 62 -6.67 6.70 0.27
CA TYR A 62 -6.01 6.82 -1.02
C TYR A 62 -4.52 7.10 -0.83
N LEU A 63 -3.65 6.31 -1.48
CA LEU A 63 -2.19 6.43 -1.32
C LEU A 63 -1.65 7.82 -1.67
N LYS A 64 -2.23 8.47 -2.69
CA LYS A 64 -1.85 9.83 -3.11
C LYS A 64 -2.10 10.83 -1.98
N GLU A 65 -3.28 10.79 -1.37
CA GLU A 65 -3.64 11.68 -0.27
C GLU A 65 -2.77 11.45 0.97
N ALA A 66 -2.25 10.24 1.18
CA ALA A 66 -1.34 9.93 2.28
C ALA A 66 0.09 10.46 2.03
N LEU A 67 0.42 10.82 0.79
CA LEU A 67 1.73 11.37 0.42
C LEU A 67 1.77 12.89 0.46
N GLU A 68 0.62 13.54 0.29
CA GLU A 68 0.38 14.98 0.55
C GLU A 68 0.68 15.33 2.01
#